data_AF-A0A7R9XV49-F1
#
_entry.id   AF-A0A7R9XV49-F1
#
_cell.length_a   1.000
_cell.length_b   1.000
_cell.length_c   1.000
_cell.angle_alpha   90.00
_cell.angle_beta   90.00
_cell.angle_gamma   90.00
#
_symmetry.space_group_name_H-M   'P 1'
#
loop_
_entity.id
_entity.type
_entity.pdbx_description
1 polymer ?
#
loop_
_entity_poly.entity_id
_entity_poly.type
_entity_poly.pdbx_seq_one_letter_code
_entity_poly.pdbx_strand_id
1 'polypeptide(L)'
;MRSDPSVTMRSSADTDDGGGSGSDGKEDLKKSPPRRDTGIAPEQEVGIDLDGDHANGVDADGNAVFRKSGVDVGDHGYRCRWTIQGRSAQDASWETRETHWEKCDASGFKELGAEKSGFNEDGDTWWETWKEVYRVERDDRDDDSGPIRAEFIERSADKWARDKTNHEWHEKWWEQYSPSGYVERQVEKSGLHGAQAWWEKWGEQHGADGGETRKWTDKWAQNGAGTRWGDKWEERFSADCISGDKKGETWRVAASGERWSRTWGETIDSSGEVRKYGESTTGETWDKTETLEKFYYDRTPEYSWDDIKNISKRLLSIETPDEKDE
;
A
#
# COMPACT_ATOMS: atom_id res chain seq x y z
N MET A 1 -9.05 -5.27 23.90
CA MET A 1 -10.24 -5.59 23.09
C MET A 1 -10.07 -4.98 21.72
N ARG A 2 -9.41 -5.70 20.82
CA ARG A 2 -9.29 -5.35 19.41
C ARG A 2 -9.98 -6.47 18.64
N SER A 3 -10.89 -6.10 17.76
CA SER A 3 -11.78 -6.99 17.04
C SER A 3 -10.98 -7.91 16.12
N ASP A 4 -11.23 -9.22 16.22
CA ASP A 4 -10.81 -10.23 15.25
C ASP A 4 -11.28 -9.82 13.85
N PRO A 5 -10.39 -9.73 12.83
CA PRO A 5 -10.82 -9.76 11.46
C PRO A 5 -11.13 -11.22 11.10
N SER A 6 -12.38 -11.64 11.34
CA SER A 6 -12.89 -12.91 10.85
C SER A 6 -12.93 -12.89 9.31
N VAL A 7 -11.85 -13.31 8.66
CA VAL A 7 -11.83 -13.54 7.21
C VAL A 7 -12.60 -14.84 6.95
N THR A 8 -13.92 -14.71 6.82
CA THR A 8 -14.77 -15.79 6.33
C THR A 8 -14.62 -15.86 4.81
N MET A 9 -13.64 -16.62 4.33
CA MET A 9 -13.55 -17.01 2.92
C MET A 9 -14.70 -17.97 2.60
N ARG A 10 -15.81 -17.45 2.06
CA ARG A 10 -16.81 -18.31 1.42
C ARG A 10 -16.24 -18.78 0.08
N SER A 11 -16.06 -20.09 -0.03
CA SER A 11 -15.80 -20.79 -1.28
C SER A 11 -17.01 -20.65 -2.21
N SER A 12 -16.92 -19.82 -3.23
CA SER A 12 -17.87 -19.88 -4.36
C SER A 12 -17.36 -20.90 -5.38
N ALA A 13 -17.51 -22.17 -5.01
CA ALA A 13 -17.54 -23.27 -5.95
C ALA A 13 -18.82 -24.04 -5.60
N ASP A 14 -19.89 -23.83 -6.37
CA ASP A 14 -20.80 -24.89 -6.79
C ASP A 14 -21.76 -24.39 -7.87
N THR A 15 -21.71 -25.12 -8.98
CA THR A 15 -22.75 -25.46 -9.98
C THR A 15 -23.95 -24.54 -10.18
N ASP A 16 -24.01 -24.04 -11.41
CA ASP A 16 -25.18 -23.58 -12.14
C ASP A 16 -26.24 -24.69 -12.24
N ASP A 17 -27.46 -24.43 -11.74
CA ASP A 17 -28.69 -25.05 -12.25
C ASP A 17 -29.93 -24.29 -11.75
N GLY A 18 -30.74 -23.76 -12.68
CA GLY A 18 -32.17 -23.50 -12.47
C GLY A 18 -32.60 -22.06 -12.23
N GLY A 19 -33.24 -21.47 -13.24
CA GLY A 19 -33.70 -20.08 -13.29
C GLY A 19 -34.64 -19.58 -12.18
N GLY A 20 -34.57 -18.27 -11.95
CA GLY A 20 -35.49 -17.52 -11.12
C GLY A 20 -35.17 -16.02 -11.16
N SER A 21 -36.10 -15.24 -11.70
CA SER A 21 -36.10 -13.78 -11.76
C SER A 21 -35.88 -13.15 -10.38
N GLY A 22 -34.92 -12.23 -10.27
CA GLY A 22 -34.68 -11.42 -9.07
C GLY A 22 -33.57 -10.41 -9.34
N SER A 23 -33.96 -9.16 -9.59
CA SER A 23 -33.08 -8.01 -9.65
C SER A 23 -32.44 -7.75 -8.28
N ASP A 24 -31.13 -7.88 -8.16
CA ASP A 24 -30.37 -7.21 -7.11
C ASP A 24 -28.97 -6.90 -7.62
N GLY A 25 -28.61 -5.62 -7.52
CA GLY A 25 -27.36 -5.07 -8.01
C GLY A 25 -26.18 -5.74 -7.31
N LYS A 26 -25.29 -6.34 -8.11
CA LYS A 26 -23.91 -6.56 -7.69
C LYS A 26 -23.26 -5.19 -7.59
N GLU A 27 -23.20 -4.63 -6.39
CA GLU A 27 -22.17 -3.65 -6.08
C GLU A 27 -20.83 -4.35 -6.30
N ASP A 28 -20.16 -4.01 -7.40
CA ASP A 28 -18.76 -4.31 -7.58
C ASP A 28 -18.04 -3.81 -6.32
N LEU A 29 -17.38 -4.71 -5.61
CA LEU A 29 -16.43 -4.39 -4.56
C LEU A 29 -15.34 -3.51 -5.17
N LYS A 30 -15.59 -2.20 -5.27
CA LYS A 30 -14.58 -1.20 -5.57
C LYS A 30 -13.54 -1.35 -4.49
N LYS A 31 -12.41 -1.99 -4.83
CA LYS A 31 -11.22 -1.99 -3.99
C LYS A 31 -10.92 -0.53 -3.70
N SER A 32 -11.17 -0.12 -2.46
CA SER A 32 -10.97 1.26 -2.06
C SER A 32 -9.48 1.55 -2.09
N PRO A 33 -9.08 2.79 -2.36
CA PRO A 33 -7.68 3.13 -2.51
C PRO A 33 -6.85 2.81 -1.25
N PRO A 34 -5.49 2.69 -1.29
CA PRO A 34 -4.71 2.35 -0.11
C PRO A 34 -4.88 3.46 0.93
N ARG A 35 -5.35 3.10 2.11
CA ARG A 35 -5.53 4.05 3.20
C ARG A 35 -4.49 3.81 4.28
N ARG A 36 -4.05 4.90 4.89
CA ARG A 36 -3.27 4.89 6.12
C ARG A 36 -4.09 4.24 7.23
N ASP A 37 -3.97 2.93 7.36
CA ASP A 37 -4.61 2.13 8.42
C ASP A 37 -3.55 1.55 9.35
N THR A 38 -2.63 2.39 9.80
CA THR A 38 -1.38 1.93 10.39
C THR A 38 -1.41 1.72 11.89
N GLY A 39 -2.55 1.88 12.57
CA GLY A 39 -2.60 1.90 14.06
C GLY A 39 -1.68 2.95 14.75
N ILE A 40 -0.83 3.64 14.00
CA ILE A 40 -0.01 4.78 14.33
C ILE A 40 -0.91 5.98 14.08
N ALA A 41 -1.16 6.78 15.11
CA ALA A 41 -1.93 8.00 14.95
C ALA A 41 -1.22 8.96 13.97
N PRO A 42 -1.94 9.77 13.20
CA PRO A 42 -1.34 10.76 12.30
C PRO A 42 -0.48 11.73 13.08
N GLU A 43 0.59 12.20 12.46
CA GLU A 43 1.58 13.09 13.05
C GLU A 43 1.01 14.44 13.53
N GLN A 44 -0.22 14.75 13.13
CA GLN A 44 -1.04 15.88 13.58
C GLN A 44 -1.72 15.59 14.94
N GLU A 45 -1.97 14.33 15.24
CA GLU A 45 -2.58 13.83 16.48
C GLU A 45 -1.51 13.34 17.48
N VAL A 46 -0.40 12.77 16.99
CA VAL A 46 0.74 12.42 17.83
C VAL A 46 1.57 13.69 18.00
N GLY A 47 1.53 14.29 19.19
CA GLY A 47 2.49 15.31 19.60
C GLY A 47 3.88 14.70 19.71
N ILE A 48 4.51 14.39 18.58
CA ILE A 48 5.86 13.82 18.52
C ILE A 48 6.83 14.90 18.99
N ASP A 49 7.22 14.79 20.25
CA ASP A 49 8.30 15.57 20.84
C ASP A 49 9.66 14.90 20.51
N LEU A 50 10.31 15.43 19.48
CA LEU A 50 11.63 15.00 19.02
C LEU A 50 12.78 15.52 19.92
N ASP A 51 12.47 16.43 20.86
CA ASP A 51 13.43 17.02 21.81
C ASP A 51 13.20 16.54 23.26
N GLY A 52 12.36 15.52 23.44
CA GLY A 52 11.97 15.07 24.75
C GLY A 52 13.17 14.59 25.59
N ASP A 53 13.16 14.97 26.86
CA ASP A 53 14.22 14.59 27.80
C ASP A 53 14.37 13.07 27.90
N HIS A 54 15.62 12.64 28.06
CA HIS A 54 15.92 11.22 28.30
C HIS A 54 15.33 10.82 29.65
N ALA A 55 14.46 9.82 29.62
CA ALA A 55 13.79 9.31 30.81
C ALA A 55 13.99 7.81 30.90
N ASN A 56 14.32 7.32 32.09
CA ASN A 56 14.30 5.90 32.43
C ASN A 56 13.63 5.79 33.80
N GLY A 57 12.73 4.84 33.96
CA GLY A 57 12.02 4.70 35.22
C GLY A 57 11.09 3.51 35.27
N VAL A 58 10.23 3.56 36.28
CA VAL A 58 9.22 2.57 36.56
C VAL A 58 7.89 3.31 36.70
N ASP A 59 6.86 2.84 36.01
CA ASP A 59 5.52 3.45 36.11
C ASP A 59 4.74 2.96 37.35
N ALA A 60 3.50 3.45 37.51
CA ALA A 60 2.66 3.12 38.66
C ALA A 60 2.32 1.62 38.76
N ASP A 61 2.38 0.88 37.64
CA ASP A 61 2.13 -0.55 37.58
C ASP A 61 3.41 -1.37 37.82
N GLY A 62 4.55 -0.70 38.05
CA GLY A 62 5.84 -1.35 38.21
C GLY A 62 6.55 -1.66 36.89
N ASN A 63 6.01 -1.27 35.73
CA ASN A 63 6.62 -1.61 34.44
C ASN A 63 7.78 -0.66 34.11
N ALA A 64 8.80 -1.20 33.43
CA ALA A 64 9.92 -0.41 32.99
C ALA A 64 9.47 0.51 31.84
N VAL A 65 9.85 1.78 31.91
CA VAL A 65 9.60 2.78 30.88
C VAL A 65 10.91 3.46 30.51
N PHE A 66 11.07 3.74 29.22
CA PHE A 66 12.19 4.54 28.74
C PHE A 66 11.77 5.50 27.63
N ARG A 67 12.51 6.60 27.53
CA ARG A 67 12.50 7.56 26.43
C ARG A 67 13.93 8.00 26.18
N LYS A 68 14.34 8.01 24.91
CA LYS A 68 15.64 8.50 24.46
C LYS A 68 15.43 9.28 23.18
N SER A 69 16.06 10.45 23.09
CA SER A 69 16.07 11.27 21.88
C SER A 69 17.49 11.55 21.43
N GLY A 70 17.67 11.86 20.15
CA GLY A 70 18.99 12.11 19.60
C GLY A 70 18.95 12.84 18.27
N VAL A 71 20.11 13.33 17.88
CA VAL A 71 20.35 13.97 16.58
C VAL A 71 21.59 13.33 15.97
N ASP A 72 21.42 12.70 14.82
CA ASP A 72 22.53 12.22 14.00
C ASP A 72 22.78 13.26 12.90
N VAL A 73 24.04 13.61 12.69
CA VAL A 73 24.49 14.54 11.63
C VAL A 73 25.49 13.84 10.73
N GLY A 74 25.53 14.22 9.45
CA GLY A 74 26.43 13.63 8.46
C GLY A 74 26.71 14.57 7.30
N ASP A 75 27.39 14.05 6.28
CA ASP A 75 27.81 14.79 5.10
C ASP A 75 26.62 15.41 4.34
N HIS A 76 26.88 16.45 3.55
CA HIS A 76 25.88 17.15 2.73
C HIS A 76 24.69 17.71 3.52
N GLY A 77 24.94 18.16 4.75
CA GLY A 77 23.90 18.68 5.63
C GLY A 77 22.92 17.60 6.10
N TYR A 78 23.27 16.32 6.03
CA TYR A 78 22.41 15.27 6.56
C TYR A 78 22.13 15.50 8.04
N ARG A 79 20.86 15.49 8.42
CA ARG A 79 20.41 15.56 9.81
C ARG A 79 19.23 14.62 10.02
N CYS A 80 19.31 13.81 11.07
CA CYS A 80 18.24 12.92 11.51
C CYS A 80 17.94 13.19 12.99
N ARG A 81 16.75 13.70 13.30
CA ARG A 81 16.27 13.80 14.69
C ARG A 81 15.35 12.64 14.97
N TRP A 82 15.54 11.99 16.12
CA TRP A 82 14.78 10.81 16.46
C TRP A 82 14.45 10.75 17.95
N THR A 83 13.33 10.12 18.25
CA THR A 83 12.92 9.76 19.61
C THR A 83 12.47 8.31 19.63
N ILE A 84 12.97 7.54 20.58
CA ILE A 84 12.55 6.18 20.87
C ILE A 84 11.97 6.17 22.28
N GLN A 85 10.78 5.60 22.42
CA GLN A 85 10.15 5.34 23.71
C GLN A 85 9.68 3.90 23.78
N GLY A 86 9.54 3.38 24.99
CA GLY A 86 9.03 2.03 25.15
C GLY A 86 8.61 1.73 26.58
N ARG A 87 7.92 0.60 26.71
CA ARG A 87 7.41 0.07 27.96
C ARG A 87 7.54 -1.45 27.94
N SER A 88 8.00 -2.04 29.03
CA SER A 88 8.11 -3.50 29.16
C SER A 88 7.73 -4.00 30.54
N ALA A 89 7.28 -5.25 30.58
CA ALA A 89 6.96 -5.95 31.83
C ALA A 89 8.22 -6.17 32.68
N GLN A 90 8.06 -6.21 34.01
CA GLN A 90 9.16 -6.56 34.92
C GLN A 90 9.73 -7.96 34.66
N ASP A 91 8.89 -8.89 34.24
CA ASP A 91 9.25 -10.28 33.94
C ASP A 91 9.62 -10.51 32.47
N ALA A 92 9.70 -9.43 31.68
CA ALA A 92 9.95 -9.46 30.24
C ALA A 92 8.92 -10.28 29.42
N SER A 93 7.71 -10.49 29.95
CA SER A 93 6.62 -11.19 29.24
C SER A 93 6.07 -10.41 28.04
N TRP A 94 6.23 -9.09 28.02
CA TRP A 94 5.83 -8.24 26.90
C TRP A 94 6.71 -6.99 26.81
N GLU A 95 6.83 -6.46 25.59
CA GLU A 95 7.49 -5.18 25.31
C GLU A 95 6.73 -4.44 24.23
N THR A 96 6.73 -3.11 24.34
CA THR A 96 6.30 -2.21 23.28
C THR A 96 7.37 -1.15 23.08
N ARG A 97 7.65 -0.84 21.81
CA ARG A 97 8.60 0.19 21.41
C ARG A 97 7.97 1.05 20.32
N GLU A 98 8.24 2.33 20.39
CA GLU A 98 7.81 3.31 19.41
C GLU A 98 8.97 4.25 19.10
N THR A 99 9.30 4.38 17.82
CA THR A 99 10.35 5.25 17.31
C THR A 99 9.71 6.27 16.37
N HIS A 100 10.08 7.54 16.49
CA HIS A 100 9.71 8.60 15.58
C HIS A 100 10.96 9.29 15.07
N TRP A 101 10.97 9.73 13.82
CA TRP A 101 12.09 10.46 13.25
C TRP A 101 11.68 11.46 12.19
N GLU A 102 12.53 12.46 12.01
CA GLU A 102 12.59 13.30 10.83
C GLU A 102 14.01 13.32 10.29
N LYS A 103 14.16 13.27 8.97
CA LYS A 103 15.44 13.42 8.27
C LYS A 103 15.36 14.55 7.27
N CYS A 104 16.48 15.20 7.05
CA CYS A 104 16.67 16.12 5.95
C CYS A 104 18.14 16.15 5.50
N ASP A 105 18.39 16.71 4.32
CA ASP A 105 19.73 17.08 3.86
C ASP A 105 19.70 18.39 3.07
N ALA A 106 20.87 18.86 2.62
CA ALA A 106 21.03 20.11 1.89
C ALA A 106 20.42 20.08 0.47
N SER A 107 20.13 18.91 -0.10
CA SER A 107 19.49 18.81 -1.43
C SER A 107 18.03 19.25 -1.41
N GLY A 108 17.41 19.25 -0.23
CA GLY A 108 15.98 19.45 -0.03
C GLY A 108 15.22 18.14 0.23
N PHE A 109 15.92 17.00 0.36
CA PHE A 109 15.32 15.75 0.83
C PHE A 109 14.71 15.95 2.21
N LYS A 110 13.51 15.40 2.42
CA LYS A 110 12.88 15.31 3.74
C LYS A 110 12.26 13.94 3.91
N GLU A 111 12.35 13.37 5.11
CA GLU A 111 11.63 12.16 5.48
C GLU A 111 11.04 12.35 6.86
N LEU A 112 9.80 11.91 7.05
CA LEU A 112 9.14 11.83 8.34
C LEU A 112 8.70 10.39 8.53
N GLY A 113 8.95 9.79 9.68
CA GLY A 113 8.53 8.42 9.89
C GLY A 113 8.31 8.05 11.35
N ALA A 114 7.61 6.93 11.50
CA ALA A 114 7.31 6.32 12.77
C ALA A 114 7.37 4.80 12.63
N GLU A 115 7.83 4.14 13.68
CA GLU A 115 7.82 2.69 13.81
C GLU A 115 7.25 2.33 15.16
N LYS A 116 6.40 1.32 15.19
CA LYS A 116 5.93 0.68 16.41
C LYS A 116 6.22 -0.81 16.33
N SER A 117 6.67 -1.39 17.43
CA SER A 117 6.90 -2.83 17.51
C SER A 117 6.61 -3.34 18.91
N GLY A 118 6.44 -4.64 19.02
CA GLY A 118 6.26 -5.27 20.32
C GLY A 118 5.99 -6.76 20.25
N PHE A 119 5.82 -7.32 21.45
CA PHE A 119 5.31 -8.66 21.66
C PHE A 119 4.49 -8.70 22.95
N ASN A 120 3.62 -9.69 23.10
CA ASN A 120 2.76 -9.84 24.27
C ASN A 120 3.00 -11.17 25.02
N GLU A 121 2.36 -11.33 26.18
CA GLU A 121 2.42 -12.53 27.02
C GLU A 121 1.89 -13.80 26.35
N ASP A 122 1.05 -13.64 25.33
CA ASP A 122 0.52 -14.74 24.52
C ASP A 122 1.57 -15.29 23.54
N GLY A 123 2.64 -14.55 23.26
CA GLY A 123 3.66 -14.90 22.26
C GLY A 123 3.40 -14.32 20.88
N ASP A 124 2.43 -13.41 20.75
CA ASP A 124 2.25 -12.64 19.52
C ASP A 124 3.34 -11.58 19.40
N THR A 125 3.82 -11.35 18.19
CA THR A 125 4.84 -10.35 17.87
C THR A 125 4.43 -9.56 16.65
N TRP A 126 4.78 -8.29 16.61
CA TRP A 126 4.36 -7.39 15.56
C TRP A 126 5.35 -6.24 15.40
N TRP A 127 5.39 -5.69 14.19
CA TRP A 127 6.02 -4.41 13.93
C TRP A 127 5.31 -3.71 12.78
N GLU A 128 5.42 -2.39 12.78
CA GLU A 128 4.79 -1.54 11.81
C GLU A 128 5.59 -0.26 11.64
N THR A 129 5.88 0.08 10.40
CA THR A 129 6.56 1.29 10.00
C THR A 129 5.68 2.10 9.08
N TRP A 130 5.66 3.42 9.26
CA TRP A 130 5.08 4.39 8.35
C TRP A 130 6.12 5.46 8.04
N LYS A 131 6.15 5.93 6.79
CA LYS A 131 6.99 7.05 6.38
C LYS A 131 6.37 7.88 5.27
N GLU A 132 6.68 9.17 5.28
CA GLU A 132 6.54 10.06 4.16
C GLU A 132 7.91 10.58 3.74
N VAL A 133 8.11 10.76 2.44
CA VAL A 133 9.35 11.24 1.85
C VAL A 133 9.01 12.34 0.86
N TYR A 134 9.72 13.46 0.95
CA TYR A 134 9.70 14.53 -0.02
C TYR A 134 11.06 14.57 -0.71
N ARG A 135 11.05 14.57 -2.05
CA ARG A 135 12.25 14.61 -2.87
C ARG A 135 12.08 15.58 -4.03
N VAL A 136 13.17 16.27 -4.32
CA VAL A 136 13.33 17.11 -5.50
C VAL A 136 14.51 16.55 -6.28
N GLU A 137 14.25 15.99 -7.44
CA GLU A 137 15.29 15.64 -8.40
C GLU A 137 15.65 16.89 -9.20
N ARG A 138 16.90 17.34 -9.07
CA ARG A 138 17.44 18.47 -9.84
C ARG A 138 18.14 17.96 -11.10
N ASP A 139 18.23 18.82 -12.11
CA ASP A 139 19.06 18.54 -13.28
C ASP A 139 20.53 18.84 -12.93
N ASP A 140 21.40 17.83 -12.95
CA ASP A 140 22.85 18.00 -12.71
C ASP A 140 23.60 18.74 -13.86
N ARG A 141 22.89 19.54 -14.66
CA ARG A 141 23.53 20.41 -15.64
C ARG A 141 24.11 21.63 -14.92
N ASP A 142 25.41 21.89 -15.14
CA ASP A 142 26.27 22.94 -14.54
C ASP A 142 25.82 24.41 -14.84
N ASP A 143 24.54 24.71 -14.68
CA ASP A 143 23.92 26.04 -14.77
C ASP A 143 23.25 26.29 -13.42
N ASP A 144 23.59 27.43 -12.79
CA ASP A 144 23.20 27.90 -11.45
C ASP A 144 21.67 27.98 -11.17
N SER A 145 20.83 27.45 -12.07
CA SER A 145 19.37 27.45 -11.95
C SER A 145 18.67 26.23 -12.55
N GLY A 146 19.39 25.12 -12.79
CA GLY A 146 18.85 23.92 -13.46
C GLY A 146 17.41 23.57 -13.01
N PRO A 147 16.44 23.45 -13.96
CA PRO A 147 15.04 23.27 -13.59
C PRO A 147 14.85 21.99 -12.79
N ILE A 148 13.98 22.04 -11.76
CA ILE A 148 13.50 20.85 -11.05
C ILE A 148 13.04 19.83 -12.10
N ARG A 149 13.70 18.66 -12.15
CA ARG A 149 13.36 17.58 -13.10
C ARG A 149 12.12 16.82 -12.64
N ALA A 150 12.04 16.55 -11.34
CA ALA A 150 10.88 15.93 -10.73
C ALA A 150 10.78 16.35 -9.26
N GLU A 151 9.55 16.49 -8.79
CA GLU A 151 9.24 16.68 -7.38
C GLU A 151 8.21 15.63 -7.02
N PHE A 152 8.38 14.97 -5.88
CA PHE A 152 7.42 13.97 -5.44
C PHE A 152 7.30 13.87 -3.93
N ILE A 153 6.09 13.52 -3.50
CA ILE A 153 5.79 13.05 -2.15
C ILE A 153 5.47 11.57 -2.26
N GLU A 154 6.25 10.76 -1.55
CA GLU A 154 5.99 9.34 -1.35
C GLU A 154 5.47 9.11 0.06
N ARG A 155 4.52 8.19 0.19
CA ARG A 155 3.98 7.76 1.48
C ARG A 155 3.90 6.25 1.47
N SER A 156 4.27 5.63 2.58
CA SER A 156 4.26 4.17 2.65
C SER A 156 4.09 3.67 4.07
N ALA A 157 3.61 2.44 4.19
CA ALA A 157 3.74 1.67 5.41
C ALA A 157 4.09 0.22 5.11
N ASP A 158 4.69 -0.41 6.11
CA ASP A 158 5.10 -1.81 6.11
C ASP A 158 4.72 -2.40 7.47
N LYS A 159 3.88 -3.43 7.49
CA LYS A 159 3.27 -3.98 8.70
C LYS A 159 3.37 -5.48 8.71
N TRP A 160 3.72 -6.03 9.85
CA TRP A 160 3.88 -7.46 9.99
C TRP A 160 3.44 -7.89 11.37
N ALA A 161 2.78 -9.05 11.45
CA ALA A 161 2.53 -9.69 12.73
C ALA A 161 2.54 -11.20 12.60
N ARG A 162 2.87 -11.85 13.72
CA ARG A 162 2.84 -13.29 13.88
C ARG A 162 2.28 -13.68 15.24
N ASP A 163 1.37 -14.63 15.26
CA ASP A 163 0.82 -15.18 16.51
C ASP A 163 1.67 -16.33 17.08
N LYS A 164 1.33 -16.78 18.29
CA LYS A 164 2.00 -17.92 18.97
C LYS A 164 1.92 -19.26 18.23
N THR A 165 1.03 -19.38 17.27
CA THR A 165 0.85 -20.56 16.41
C THR A 165 1.59 -20.45 15.07
N ASN A 166 2.39 -19.38 14.90
CA ASN A 166 3.10 -19.03 13.66
C ASN A 166 2.16 -18.71 12.49
N HIS A 167 0.94 -18.25 12.75
CA HIS A 167 0.18 -17.57 11.71
C HIS A 167 0.76 -16.18 11.52
N GLU A 168 1.10 -15.85 10.29
CA GLU A 168 1.82 -14.64 9.93
C GLU A 168 1.04 -13.88 8.86
N TRP A 169 1.06 -12.56 8.93
CA TRP A 169 0.63 -11.72 7.83
C TRP A 169 1.57 -10.52 7.67
N HIS A 170 1.66 -10.05 6.43
CA HIS A 170 2.48 -8.92 6.01
C HIS A 170 1.63 -8.03 5.10
N GLU A 171 1.58 -6.72 5.37
CA GLU A 171 0.97 -5.72 4.50
C GLU A 171 1.96 -4.60 4.21
N LYS A 172 2.13 -4.27 2.94
CA LYS A 172 2.87 -3.11 2.47
C LYS A 172 1.97 -2.25 1.61
N TRP A 173 1.96 -0.95 1.85
CA TRP A 173 1.35 0.00 0.92
C TRP A 173 2.31 1.13 0.60
N TRP A 174 2.21 1.65 -0.60
CA TRP A 174 3.03 2.74 -1.10
C TRP A 174 2.23 3.58 -2.08
N GLU A 175 2.41 4.89 -2.00
CA GLU A 175 1.84 5.87 -2.91
C GLU A 175 2.87 6.96 -3.22
N GLN A 176 2.83 7.47 -4.46
CA GLN A 176 3.66 8.55 -4.95
C GLN A 176 2.79 9.56 -5.70
N TYR A 177 3.06 10.84 -5.47
CA TYR A 177 2.38 11.96 -6.10
C TYR A 177 3.41 12.94 -6.65
N SER A 178 3.11 13.57 -7.78
CA SER A 178 3.92 14.65 -8.34
C SER A 178 3.08 15.90 -8.72
N PRO A 179 3.70 17.07 -8.91
CA PRO A 179 3.02 18.25 -9.44
C PRO A 179 2.45 18.09 -10.84
N SER A 180 2.95 17.14 -11.65
CA SER A 180 2.43 16.88 -12.99
C SER A 180 1.10 16.12 -12.98
N GLY A 181 0.54 15.84 -11.80
CA GLY A 181 -0.65 15.00 -11.66
C GLY A 181 -0.37 13.50 -11.79
N TYR A 182 0.91 13.09 -11.84
CA TYR A 182 1.25 11.67 -11.74
C TYR A 182 0.87 11.16 -10.36
N VAL A 183 0.18 10.02 -10.34
CA VAL A 183 -0.16 9.29 -9.11
C VAL A 183 0.09 7.82 -9.34
N GLU A 184 0.79 7.17 -8.42
CA GLU A 184 0.91 5.71 -8.41
C GLU A 184 0.69 5.20 -7.00
N ARG A 185 -0.13 4.15 -6.86
CA ARG A 185 -0.50 3.58 -5.56
C ARG A 185 -0.53 2.07 -5.67
N GLN A 186 -0.02 1.39 -4.67
CA GLN A 186 -0.02 -0.07 -4.62
C GLN A 186 -0.10 -0.60 -3.20
N VAL A 187 -0.69 -1.78 -3.06
CA VAL A 187 -0.72 -2.56 -1.84
C VAL A 187 -0.31 -3.98 -2.16
N GLU A 188 0.50 -4.57 -1.29
CA GLU A 188 0.86 -5.97 -1.30
C GLU A 188 0.56 -6.55 0.08
N LYS A 189 -0.18 -7.67 0.11
CA LYS A 189 -0.48 -8.39 1.33
C LYS A 189 -0.13 -9.86 1.16
N SER A 190 0.31 -10.49 2.22
CA SER A 190 0.52 -11.93 2.24
C SER A 190 0.26 -12.50 3.62
N GLY A 191 0.08 -13.81 3.69
CA GLY A 191 0.01 -14.49 4.96
C GLY A 191 0.25 -15.99 4.87
N LEU A 192 0.60 -16.53 6.02
CA LEU A 192 0.86 -17.95 6.26
C LEU A 192 -0.05 -18.42 7.38
N HIS A 193 -0.79 -19.50 7.14
CA HIS A 193 -1.64 -20.15 8.14
C HIS A 193 -1.41 -21.66 8.11
N GLY A 194 -0.49 -22.14 8.97
CA GLY A 194 -0.02 -23.51 8.93
C GLY A 194 0.67 -23.84 7.61
N ALA A 195 0.11 -24.79 6.84
CA ALA A 195 0.61 -25.15 5.52
C ALA A 195 -0.06 -24.37 4.36
N GLN A 196 -0.93 -23.42 4.67
CA GLN A 196 -1.63 -22.59 3.70
C GLN A 196 -0.93 -21.25 3.57
N ALA A 197 -0.85 -20.72 2.35
CA ALA A 197 -0.28 -19.41 2.09
C ALA A 197 -1.16 -18.63 1.11
N TRP A 198 -1.14 -17.32 1.22
CA TRP A 198 -1.84 -16.44 0.28
C TRP A 198 -1.03 -15.17 0.06
N TRP A 199 -1.26 -14.56 -1.09
CA TRP A 199 -0.64 -13.30 -1.48
C TRP A 199 -1.60 -12.55 -2.40
N GLU A 200 -1.71 -11.25 -2.19
CA GLU A 200 -2.44 -10.35 -3.08
C GLU A 200 -1.65 -9.07 -3.30
N LYS A 201 -1.73 -8.56 -4.51
CA LYS A 201 -1.25 -7.24 -4.88
C LYS A 201 -2.32 -6.54 -5.68
N TRP A 202 -2.42 -5.25 -5.51
CA TRP A 202 -3.19 -4.40 -6.40
C TRP A 202 -2.56 -3.02 -6.48
N GLY A 203 -2.88 -2.29 -7.54
CA GLY A 203 -2.46 -0.91 -7.67
C GLY A 203 -3.27 -0.12 -8.69
N GLU A 204 -3.04 1.18 -8.67
CA GLU A 204 -3.55 2.15 -9.63
C GLU A 204 -2.46 3.14 -10.01
N GLN A 205 -2.53 3.63 -11.24
CA GLN A 205 -1.64 4.64 -11.79
C GLN A 205 -2.45 5.63 -12.62
N HIS A 206 -2.17 6.91 -12.42
CA HIS A 206 -2.63 8.01 -13.27
C HIS A 206 -1.39 8.66 -13.89
N GLY A 207 -1.32 8.67 -15.21
CA GLY A 207 -0.23 9.30 -15.94
C GLY A 207 -0.16 10.80 -15.72
N ALA A 208 1.04 11.38 -15.87
CA ALA A 208 1.25 12.81 -15.84
C ALA A 208 0.37 13.54 -16.88
N ASP A 209 -0.03 14.76 -16.56
CA ASP A 209 -0.79 15.67 -17.42
C ASP A 209 -2.10 15.06 -17.96
N GLY A 210 -2.75 14.23 -17.14
CA GLY A 210 -3.99 13.52 -17.52
C GLY A 210 -3.75 12.36 -18.48
N GLY A 211 -2.57 11.75 -18.42
CA GLY A 211 -2.18 10.61 -19.25
C GLY A 211 -3.00 9.33 -19.00
N GLU A 212 -2.52 8.22 -19.56
CA GLU A 212 -3.15 6.90 -19.41
C GLU A 212 -3.40 6.57 -17.92
N THR A 213 -4.53 5.93 -17.65
CA THR A 213 -4.80 5.39 -16.32
C THR A 213 -4.74 3.87 -16.37
N ARG A 214 -4.21 3.26 -15.31
CA ARG A 214 -4.03 1.82 -15.22
C ARG A 214 -4.46 1.35 -13.84
N LYS A 215 -5.22 0.27 -13.75
CA LYS A 215 -5.47 -0.44 -12.48
C LYS A 215 -5.21 -1.92 -12.66
N TRP A 216 -4.74 -2.58 -11.61
CA TRP A 216 -4.42 -3.99 -11.70
C TRP A 216 -4.59 -4.70 -10.37
N THR A 217 -4.78 -6.02 -10.45
CA THR A 217 -4.68 -6.91 -9.31
C THR A 217 -3.97 -8.19 -9.72
N ASP A 218 -3.30 -8.82 -8.76
CA ASP A 218 -2.76 -10.16 -8.89
C ASP A 218 -2.90 -10.82 -7.52
N LYS A 219 -3.52 -11.98 -7.45
CA LYS A 219 -3.68 -12.71 -6.20
C LYS A 219 -3.59 -14.19 -6.41
N TRP A 220 -3.05 -14.87 -5.41
CA TRP A 220 -3.01 -16.32 -5.37
C TRP A 220 -3.10 -16.84 -3.94
N ALA A 221 -3.51 -18.10 -3.82
CA ALA A 221 -3.46 -18.85 -2.58
C ALA A 221 -2.99 -20.29 -2.85
N GLN A 222 -2.45 -20.91 -1.81
CA GLN A 222 -1.97 -22.29 -1.79
C GLN A 222 -2.54 -22.99 -0.56
N ASN A 223 -3.03 -24.22 -0.74
CA ASN A 223 -3.40 -25.08 0.39
C ASN A 223 -2.24 -25.98 0.84
N GLY A 224 -2.42 -26.66 1.98
CA GLY A 224 -1.42 -27.57 2.53
C GLY A 224 -1.11 -28.81 1.68
N ALA A 225 -1.93 -29.11 0.66
CA ALA A 225 -1.67 -30.20 -0.28
C ALA A 225 -0.82 -29.77 -1.48
N GLY A 226 -0.49 -28.47 -1.62
CA GLY A 226 0.27 -27.93 -2.74
C GLY A 226 -0.57 -27.46 -3.93
N THR A 227 -1.90 -27.53 -3.85
CA THR A 227 -2.78 -26.94 -4.87
C THR A 227 -2.74 -25.41 -4.74
N ARG A 228 -2.57 -24.74 -5.88
CA ARG A 228 -2.54 -23.27 -5.98
C ARG A 228 -3.67 -22.77 -6.86
N TRP A 229 -4.20 -21.60 -6.58
CA TRP A 229 -5.17 -20.92 -7.42
C TRP A 229 -5.00 -19.43 -7.30
N GLY A 230 -5.46 -18.69 -8.31
CA GLY A 230 -5.32 -17.26 -8.31
C GLY A 230 -6.07 -16.61 -9.45
N ASP A 231 -6.06 -15.30 -9.42
CA ASP A 231 -6.54 -14.48 -10.51
C ASP A 231 -5.75 -13.17 -10.58
N LYS A 232 -5.61 -12.67 -11.79
CA LYS A 232 -4.99 -11.38 -12.07
C LYS A 232 -5.77 -10.67 -13.15
N TRP A 233 -5.78 -9.35 -13.11
CA TRP A 233 -6.31 -8.55 -14.19
C TRP A 233 -5.62 -7.20 -14.23
N GLU A 234 -5.65 -6.58 -15.40
CA GLU A 234 -5.18 -5.23 -15.66
C GLU A 234 -6.22 -4.52 -16.51
N GLU A 235 -6.52 -3.27 -16.17
CA GLU A 235 -7.30 -2.35 -17.00
C GLU A 235 -6.44 -1.12 -17.33
N ARG A 236 -6.57 -0.66 -18.57
CA ARG A 236 -5.87 0.50 -19.12
C ARG A 236 -6.85 1.35 -19.89
N PHE A 237 -6.86 2.65 -19.64
CA PHE A 237 -7.68 3.60 -20.38
C PHE A 237 -6.83 4.74 -20.91
N SER A 238 -7.14 5.17 -22.13
CA SER A 238 -6.56 6.35 -22.75
C SER A 238 -6.74 7.60 -21.87
N ALA A 239 -5.92 8.62 -22.11
CA ALA A 239 -5.97 9.90 -21.39
C ALA A 239 -7.37 10.55 -21.35
N ASP A 240 -8.07 10.47 -22.48
CA ASP A 240 -9.43 10.95 -22.65
C ASP A 240 -10.50 9.94 -22.20
N CYS A 241 -10.09 8.78 -21.68
CA CYS A 241 -10.87 7.63 -21.24
C CYS A 241 -12.07 7.30 -22.14
N ILE A 242 -11.90 7.47 -23.46
CA ILE A 242 -12.89 7.03 -24.46
C ILE A 242 -12.56 5.66 -25.05
N SER A 243 -11.38 5.12 -24.73
CA SER A 243 -10.93 3.81 -25.19
C SER A 243 -10.09 3.13 -24.12
N GLY A 244 -10.05 1.80 -24.14
CA GLY A 244 -9.26 1.04 -23.19
C GLY A 244 -9.41 -0.46 -23.34
N ASP A 245 -8.63 -1.20 -22.56
CA ASP A 245 -8.73 -2.64 -22.45
C ASP A 245 -8.67 -3.08 -20.98
N LYS A 246 -9.44 -4.12 -20.67
CA LYS A 246 -9.38 -4.83 -19.40
C LYS A 246 -9.20 -6.30 -19.69
N LYS A 247 -8.13 -6.90 -19.19
CA LYS A 247 -7.79 -8.30 -19.44
C LYS A 247 -7.38 -9.00 -18.17
N GLY A 248 -7.68 -10.30 -18.08
CA GLY A 248 -7.36 -11.08 -16.91
C GLY A 248 -7.23 -12.57 -17.15
N GLU A 249 -6.78 -13.25 -16.11
CA GLU A 249 -6.64 -14.70 -16.05
C GLU A 249 -7.12 -15.17 -14.67
N THR A 250 -7.93 -16.22 -14.65
CA THR A 250 -8.16 -17.03 -13.44
C THR A 250 -7.54 -18.39 -13.67
N TRP A 251 -6.81 -18.92 -12.69
CA TRP A 251 -6.03 -20.14 -12.87
C TRP A 251 -6.02 -21.00 -11.61
N ARG A 252 -5.75 -22.29 -11.79
CA ARG A 252 -5.43 -23.25 -10.72
C ARG A 252 -4.33 -24.20 -11.19
N VAL A 253 -3.51 -24.64 -10.25
CA VAL A 253 -2.52 -25.71 -10.43
C VAL A 253 -2.76 -26.74 -9.34
N ALA A 254 -3.14 -27.96 -9.73
CA ALA A 254 -3.31 -29.06 -8.79
C ALA A 254 -1.96 -29.50 -8.23
N ALA A 255 -1.97 -30.20 -7.09
CA ALA A 255 -0.76 -30.80 -6.52
C ALA A 255 -0.01 -31.75 -7.48
N SER A 256 -0.71 -32.32 -8.47
CA SER A 256 -0.14 -33.13 -9.56
C SER A 256 0.63 -32.33 -10.60
N GLY A 257 0.56 -30.99 -10.57
CA GLY A 257 1.09 -30.10 -11.60
C GLY A 257 0.12 -29.80 -12.75
N GLU A 258 -1.07 -30.41 -12.75
CA GLU A 258 -2.10 -30.11 -13.74
C GLU A 258 -2.55 -28.65 -13.63
N ARG A 259 -2.40 -27.89 -14.73
CA ARG A 259 -2.82 -26.49 -14.81
C ARG A 259 -4.15 -26.37 -15.52
N TRP A 260 -5.04 -25.58 -14.94
CA TRP A 260 -6.21 -25.04 -15.62
C TRP A 260 -6.16 -23.52 -15.56
N SER A 261 -6.54 -22.85 -16.64
CA SER A 261 -6.75 -21.41 -16.66
C SER A 261 -7.86 -21.00 -17.63
N ARG A 262 -8.45 -19.83 -17.35
CA ARG A 262 -9.41 -19.11 -18.16
C ARG A 262 -8.93 -17.67 -18.31
N THR A 263 -8.65 -17.25 -19.54
CA THR A 263 -8.30 -15.86 -19.88
C THR A 263 -9.53 -15.15 -20.42
N TRP A 264 -9.60 -13.85 -20.19
CA TRP A 264 -10.70 -13.02 -20.65
C TRP A 264 -10.22 -11.60 -20.93
N GLY A 265 -10.93 -10.91 -21.81
CA GLY A 265 -10.64 -9.54 -22.18
C GLY A 265 -11.91 -8.77 -22.53
N GLU A 266 -11.88 -7.48 -22.27
CA GLU A 266 -12.85 -6.48 -22.69
C GLU A 266 -12.07 -5.35 -23.36
N THR A 267 -12.48 -4.93 -24.55
CA THR A 267 -11.89 -3.76 -25.24
C THR A 267 -13.00 -2.80 -25.57
N ILE A 268 -12.78 -1.52 -25.29
CA ILE A 268 -13.68 -0.42 -25.60
C ILE A 268 -12.98 0.49 -26.60
N ASP A 269 -13.65 0.81 -27.70
CA ASP A 269 -13.17 1.80 -28.64
C ASP A 269 -13.85 3.16 -28.46
N SER A 270 -13.35 4.17 -29.16
CA SER A 270 -13.89 5.54 -29.11
C SER A 270 -15.33 5.68 -29.62
N SER A 271 -15.90 4.64 -30.25
CA SER A 271 -17.29 4.62 -30.71
C SER A 271 -18.27 4.15 -29.63
N GLY A 272 -17.76 3.64 -28.51
CA GLY A 272 -18.57 3.01 -27.46
C GLY A 272 -18.89 1.54 -27.73
N GLU A 273 -18.23 0.94 -28.73
CA GLU A 273 -18.30 -0.48 -29.00
C GLU A 273 -17.42 -1.23 -27.99
N VAL A 274 -17.99 -2.26 -27.35
CA VAL A 274 -17.36 -3.10 -26.36
C VAL A 274 -17.25 -4.52 -26.90
N ARG A 275 -16.03 -5.02 -27.02
CA ARG A 275 -15.74 -6.41 -27.38
C ARG A 275 -15.32 -7.20 -26.16
N LYS A 276 -16.04 -8.27 -25.83
CA LYS A 276 -15.74 -9.22 -24.76
C LYS A 276 -15.33 -10.57 -25.34
N TYR A 277 -14.15 -11.04 -24.96
CA TYR A 277 -13.57 -12.26 -25.51
C TYR A 277 -12.84 -13.08 -24.44
N GLY A 278 -12.52 -14.33 -24.75
CA GLY A 278 -11.68 -15.15 -23.90
C GLY A 278 -11.68 -16.63 -24.26
N GLU A 279 -10.86 -17.38 -23.54
CA GLU A 279 -10.65 -18.80 -23.76
C GLU A 279 -10.26 -19.54 -22.47
N SER A 280 -10.36 -20.87 -22.50
CA SER A 280 -9.98 -21.75 -21.40
C SER A 280 -9.10 -22.90 -21.90
N THR A 281 -8.22 -23.38 -21.03
CA THR A 281 -7.47 -24.64 -21.20
C THR A 281 -8.35 -25.87 -21.45
N THR A 282 -9.66 -25.79 -21.17
CA THR A 282 -10.65 -26.84 -21.46
C THR A 282 -11.26 -26.75 -22.87
N GLY A 283 -10.85 -25.77 -23.68
CA GLY A 283 -11.36 -25.55 -25.04
C GLY A 283 -12.59 -24.64 -25.15
N GLU A 284 -13.05 -24.04 -24.05
CA GLU A 284 -14.09 -22.99 -24.09
C GLU A 284 -13.53 -21.74 -24.78
N THR A 285 -14.30 -21.12 -25.69
CA THR A 285 -13.98 -19.82 -26.30
C THR A 285 -15.23 -18.97 -26.47
N TRP A 286 -15.08 -17.64 -26.40
CA TRP A 286 -16.16 -16.70 -26.70
C TRP A 286 -15.60 -15.39 -27.25
N ASP A 287 -16.41 -14.71 -28.07
CA ASP A 287 -16.13 -13.39 -28.63
C ASP A 287 -17.47 -12.74 -28.98
N LYS A 288 -17.77 -11.60 -28.33
CA LYS A 288 -19.05 -10.90 -28.48
C LYS A 288 -18.80 -9.40 -28.50
N THR A 289 -19.57 -8.71 -29.32
CA THR A 289 -19.53 -7.26 -29.46
C THR A 289 -20.89 -6.66 -29.10
N GLU A 290 -20.88 -5.61 -28.29
CA GLU A 290 -22.05 -4.90 -27.79
C GLU A 290 -21.79 -3.38 -27.86
N THR A 291 -22.81 -2.56 -28.09
CA THR A 291 -22.68 -1.10 -28.02
C THR A 291 -23.24 -0.59 -26.71
N LEU A 292 -22.47 0.19 -25.96
CA LEU A 292 -22.94 0.86 -24.73
C LEU A 292 -23.40 2.29 -25.02
N GLU A 293 -24.59 2.66 -24.52
CA GLU A 293 -25.07 4.05 -24.63
C GLU A 293 -24.27 5.02 -23.75
N LYS A 294 -23.70 4.55 -22.63
CA LYS A 294 -22.84 5.31 -21.72
C LYS A 294 -21.84 4.39 -21.02
N PHE A 295 -20.58 4.79 -20.97
CA PHE A 295 -19.55 4.19 -20.12
C PHE A 295 -19.00 5.27 -19.17
N TYR A 296 -18.91 4.98 -17.88
CA TYR A 296 -18.38 5.89 -16.87
C TYR A 296 -17.04 5.35 -16.35
N TYR A 297 -16.01 6.19 -16.42
CA TYR A 297 -14.69 5.89 -15.88
C TYR A 297 -14.20 7.03 -15.01
N ASP A 298 -13.70 6.69 -13.83
CA ASP A 298 -13.15 7.66 -12.88
C ASP A 298 -11.71 7.99 -13.26
N ARG A 299 -11.51 9.23 -13.72
CA ARG A 299 -10.22 9.71 -14.22
C ARG A 299 -9.39 10.38 -13.15
N THR A 300 -10.04 10.77 -12.07
CA THR A 300 -9.45 11.66 -11.08
C THR A 300 -8.87 10.82 -9.97
N PRO A 301 -7.58 10.98 -9.62
CA PRO A 301 -7.04 10.34 -8.44
C PRO A 301 -7.79 10.83 -7.19
N GLU A 302 -7.85 9.99 -6.15
CA GLU A 302 -8.53 10.35 -4.89
C GLU A 302 -7.98 11.63 -4.24
N TYR A 303 -6.67 11.84 -4.37
CA TYR A 303 -5.96 13.02 -3.86
C TYR A 303 -5.15 13.69 -4.97
N SER A 304 -5.27 15.02 -5.05
CA SER A 304 -4.42 15.85 -5.89
C SER A 304 -3.08 16.16 -5.22
N TRP A 305 -2.15 16.75 -5.99
CA TRP A 305 -0.88 17.27 -5.46
C TRP A 305 -1.09 18.27 -4.30
N ASP A 306 -2.08 19.16 -4.43
CA ASP A 306 -2.40 20.14 -3.38
C ASP A 306 -2.98 19.49 -2.13
N ASP A 307 -3.80 18.44 -2.29
CA ASP A 307 -4.32 17.67 -1.16
C ASP A 307 -3.18 16.98 -0.41
N ILE A 308 -2.25 16.35 -1.13
CA ILE A 308 -1.12 15.64 -0.50
C ILE A 308 -0.14 16.58 0.16
N LYS A 309 0.19 17.74 -0.43
CA LYS A 309 0.96 18.77 0.27
C LYS A 309 0.28 19.24 1.55
N ASN A 310 -1.05 19.34 1.53
CA ASN A 310 -1.82 19.74 2.70
C ASN A 310 -1.82 18.67 3.81
N ILE A 311 -1.84 17.39 3.43
CA ILE A 311 -1.73 16.26 4.35
C ILE A 311 -0.29 16.18 4.91
N SER A 312 0.72 16.31 4.05
CA SER A 312 2.14 16.22 4.40
C SER A 312 2.75 17.54 4.89
N LYS A 313 1.94 18.44 5.48
CA LYS A 313 2.42 19.75 5.99
C LYS A 313 3.59 19.62 6.97
N ARG A 314 3.56 18.60 7.83
CA ARG A 314 4.62 18.37 8.81
C ARG A 314 5.93 17.99 8.14
N LEU A 315 5.91 17.04 7.19
CA LEU A 315 7.05 16.67 6.37
C LEU A 315 7.65 17.91 5.68
N LEU A 316 6.80 18.73 5.06
CA LEU A 316 7.25 19.92 4.35
C LEU A 316 7.80 21.01 5.28
N SER A 317 7.37 21.04 6.56
CA SER A 317 7.87 21.97 7.57
C SER A 317 9.22 21.60 8.19
N ILE A 318 9.78 20.41 7.91
CA ILE A 318 11.11 20.03 8.39
C ILE A 318 12.13 21.03 7.85
N GLU A 319 12.88 21.65 8.77
CA GLU A 319 13.93 22.61 8.44
C GLU A 319 15.13 21.90 7.80
N THR A 320 15.52 22.34 6.61
CA THR A 320 16.72 21.88 5.91
C THR A 320 17.89 22.76 6.34
N PRO A 321 19.04 22.18 6.74
CA PRO A 321 20.23 22.97 7.01
C PRO A 321 20.72 23.65 5.73
N ASP A 322 21.26 24.86 5.87
CA ASP A 322 21.90 25.59 4.77
C ASP A 322 23.14 24.82 4.29
N GLU A 323 23.47 24.87 2.99
CA GLU A 323 24.69 24.28 2.39
C GLU A 323 26.01 24.83 3.01
N LYS A 324 25.93 25.74 3.97
CA LYS A 324 27.08 26.38 4.60
C LYS A 324 27.11 26.08 6.08
N ASP A 325 27.91 25.08 6.43
CA ASP A 325 28.76 25.07 7.62
C ASP A 325 29.84 23.98 7.41
N GLU A 326 30.78 24.26 6.49
CA GLU A 326 32.14 23.68 6.50
C GLU A 326 33.16 24.76 6.87
#